data_AF-A0A2V7HPT3-F1
#
_entry.id   AF-A0A2V7HPT3-F1
#
_cell.length_a   1.000
_cell.length_b   1.000
_cell.length_c   1.000
_cell.angle_alpha   90.00
_cell.angle_beta   90.00
_cell.angle_gamma   90.00
#
_symmetry.space_group_name_H-M   'P 1'
#
loop_
_entity.id
_entity.type
_entity.pdbx_description
1 polymer ?
#
loop_
_entity_poly.entity_id
_entity_poly.type
_entity_poly.pdbx_seq_one_letter_code
_entity_poly.pdbx_strand_id
1 'polypeptide(L)'
;MTLRARLGWGLFAIAVVLIVPLLLSLRSLEHLYETSRLLRDREFAASMVLGSFRERTDDTRRAEDALLFVHDQKSAARMQSQIDSLVSMTDSLDRYRLDLSATAIRTSLDALRSAAREEYEQASAGRATVAEMISQQRTRPAIAAVDSSLGVSATMLRNRTRQRVADATTETLNAERFVAASLLIALLIALAIAIWLLRSISRPVHELERGMHAIAEGDLSHQLSLPKNEETEFGRLAASYQTMARQLAELERLRAEFVGVASHELKTPINVIIGYLELLQEGIYGEIPPKQKEVLETINKQANTLTRLVKRLLDISRFEASGGKLDVRQVDLRRFFTTLESSFSVLASQRDITFSVDHHEPLPATVHWDEDRIN
;
A
#
# COMPACT_ATOMS: atom_id res chain seq x y z
N MET A 1 19.03 -5.98 0.57
CA MET A 1 18.50 -4.63 0.25
C MET A 1 18.37 -3.83 1.52
N THR A 2 18.87 -2.59 1.49
CA THR A 2 18.80 -1.65 2.61
C THR A 2 17.38 -1.15 2.85
N LEU A 3 17.07 -0.71 4.07
CA LEU A 3 15.79 -0.10 4.43
C LEU A 3 15.50 1.11 3.54
N ARG A 4 16.50 1.96 3.29
CA ARG A 4 16.39 3.10 2.38
C ARG A 4 16.02 2.66 0.95
N ALA A 5 16.63 1.60 0.44
CA ALA A 5 16.29 1.08 -0.88
C ALA A 5 14.85 0.55 -0.93
N ARG A 6 14.39 -0.17 0.11
CA ARG A 6 13.00 -0.66 0.17
C ARG A 6 11.98 0.48 0.17
N LEU A 7 12.22 1.50 0.99
CA LEU A 7 11.37 2.70 1.05
C LEU A 7 11.39 3.47 -0.27
N GLY A 8 12.58 3.67 -0.85
CA GLY A 8 12.75 4.36 -2.13
C GLY A 8 12.01 3.65 -3.28
N TRP A 9 12.19 2.34 -3.41
CA TRP A 9 11.48 1.53 -4.40
C TRP A 9 9.97 1.50 -4.16
N GLY A 10 9.53 1.41 -2.90
CA GLY A 10 8.11 1.46 -2.56
C GLY A 10 7.45 2.78 -2.94
N LEU A 11 8.06 3.91 -2.57
CA LEU A 11 7.57 5.25 -2.91
C LEU A 11 7.59 5.50 -4.42
N PHE A 12 8.67 5.12 -5.10
CA PHE A 12 8.77 5.24 -6.55
C PHE A 12 7.70 4.43 -7.26
N ALA A 13 7.49 3.17 -6.84
CA ALA A 13 6.47 2.31 -7.41
C ALA A 13 5.06 2.88 -7.18
N ILE A 14 4.76 3.41 -5.99
CA ILE A 14 3.48 4.10 -5.71
C ILE A 14 3.31 5.32 -6.62
N ALA A 15 4.35 6.14 -6.80
CA ALA A 15 4.29 7.30 -7.69
C ALA A 15 4.00 6.90 -9.15
N VAL A 16 4.70 5.89 -9.67
CA VAL A 16 4.46 5.36 -11.03
C VAL A 16 3.03 4.85 -11.16
N VAL A 17 2.56 4.10 -10.17
CA VAL A 17 1.20 3.54 -10.12
C VAL A 17 0.12 4.62 -10.13
N LEU A 18 0.37 5.79 -9.53
CA LEU A 18 -0.56 6.93 -9.55
C LEU A 18 -0.49 7.76 -10.85
N ILE A 19 0.70 7.89 -11.44
CA ILE A 19 0.91 8.72 -12.64
C ILE A 19 0.35 8.06 -13.91
N VAL A 20 0.44 6.74 -14.03
CA VAL A 20 0.01 6.02 -15.24
C VAL A 20 -1.49 6.20 -15.53
N PRO A 21 -2.43 5.98 -14.59
CA PRO A 21 -3.85 6.23 -14.82
C PRO A 21 -4.16 7.70 -15.14
N LEU A 22 -3.43 8.64 -14.51
CA LEU A 22 -3.60 10.06 -14.76
C LEU A 22 -3.26 10.44 -16.21
N LEU A 23 -2.12 9.94 -16.73
CA LEU A 23 -1.71 10.18 -18.13
C LEU A 23 -2.70 9.56 -19.12
N LEU A 24 -3.22 8.36 -18.83
CA LEU A 24 -4.24 7.71 -19.65
C LEU A 24 -5.54 8.51 -19.68
N SER A 25 -5.98 9.03 -18.52
CA SER A 25 -7.16 9.89 -18.41
C SER A 25 -6.99 11.19 -19.20
N LEU A 26 -5.81 11.81 -19.16
CA LEU A 26 -5.52 13.03 -19.91
C LEU A 26 -5.61 12.81 -21.42
N ARG A 27 -5.05 11.71 -21.93
CA ARG A 27 -5.16 11.34 -23.36
C ARG A 27 -6.61 11.09 -23.80
N SER A 28 -7.40 10.41 -22.97
CA SER A 28 -8.82 10.17 -23.27
C SER A 28 -9.61 11.48 -23.36
N LEU A 29 -9.29 12.47 -22.53
CA LEU A 29 -9.94 13.77 -22.53
C LEU A 29 -9.60 14.58 -23.78
N GLU A 30 -8.34 14.52 -24.23
CA GLU A 30 -7.89 15.18 -25.46
C GLU A 30 -8.63 14.65 -26.70
N HIS A 31 -8.74 13.32 -26.82
CA HIS A 31 -9.46 12.67 -27.92
C HIS A 31 -10.96 13.03 -27.96
N LEU A 32 -11.60 13.11 -26.77
CA LEU A 32 -12.98 13.56 -26.62
C LEU A 32 -13.17 15.01 -27.06
N TYR A 33 -12.23 15.88 -26.70
CA TYR A 33 -12.26 17.29 -27.07
C TYR A 33 -12.14 17.47 -28.59
N GLU A 34 -11.21 16.76 -29.26
CA GLU A 34 -11.07 16.80 -30.71
C GLU A 34 -12.34 16.30 -31.44
N THR A 35 -12.92 15.20 -30.97
CA THR A 35 -14.14 14.62 -31.56
C THR A 35 -15.32 15.58 -31.43
N SER A 36 -15.51 16.19 -30.27
CA SER A 36 -16.55 17.20 -30.03
C SER A 36 -16.36 18.43 -30.91
N ARG A 37 -15.12 18.89 -31.08
CA ARG A 37 -14.80 20.03 -31.95
C ARG A 37 -15.10 19.74 -33.42
N LEU A 38 -14.73 18.56 -33.91
CA LEU A 38 -15.02 18.16 -35.30
C LEU A 38 -16.52 18.07 -35.59
N LEU A 39 -17.31 17.53 -34.65
CA LEU A 39 -18.78 17.46 -34.77
C LEU A 39 -19.40 18.87 -34.82
N ARG A 40 -18.95 19.76 -33.93
CA ARG A 40 -19.46 21.14 -33.83
C ARG A 40 -19.08 22.01 -35.02
N ASP A 41 -17.82 22.01 -35.42
CA ASP A 41 -17.31 22.99 -36.38
C ASP A 41 -17.57 22.57 -37.84
N ARG A 42 -17.68 21.27 -38.13
CA ARG A 42 -17.83 20.76 -39.51
C ARG A 42 -19.21 20.22 -39.81
N GLU A 43 -19.71 19.28 -39.01
CA GLU A 43 -20.93 18.55 -39.35
C GLU A 43 -22.18 19.39 -39.11
N PHE A 44 -22.21 20.17 -38.03
CA PHE A 44 -23.28 21.14 -37.81
C PHE A 44 -23.31 22.24 -38.87
N ALA A 45 -22.13 22.79 -39.21
CA ALA A 45 -22.01 23.80 -40.26
C ALA A 45 -22.48 23.27 -41.64
N ALA A 46 -22.09 22.04 -42.00
CA ALA A 46 -22.56 21.39 -43.23
C ALA A 46 -24.08 21.17 -43.24
N SER A 47 -24.66 20.78 -42.10
CA SER A 47 -26.12 20.62 -41.97
C SER A 47 -26.85 21.95 -42.13
N MET A 48 -26.31 23.03 -41.58
CA MET A 48 -26.86 24.39 -41.75
C MET A 48 -26.80 24.83 -43.22
N VAL A 49 -25.68 24.59 -43.91
CA VAL A 49 -25.54 24.91 -45.34
C VAL A 49 -26.57 24.13 -46.16
N LEU A 50 -26.71 22.82 -45.96
CA LEU A 50 -27.72 22.01 -46.64
C LEU A 50 -29.16 22.48 -46.37
N GLY A 51 -29.45 22.90 -45.12
CA GLY A 51 -30.75 23.48 -44.76
C GLY A 51 -31.05 24.76 -45.55
N SER A 52 -30.10 25.69 -45.58
CA SER A 52 -30.24 26.93 -46.36
C SER A 52 -30.30 26.70 -47.87
N PHE A 53 -29.66 25.65 -48.37
CA PHE A 53 -29.70 25.25 -49.77
C PHE A 53 -31.10 24.74 -50.15
N ARG A 54 -31.71 23.93 -49.28
CA ARG A 54 -33.07 23.43 -49.46
C ARG A 54 -34.09 24.57 -49.44
N GLU A 55 -33.96 25.51 -48.50
CA GLU A 55 -34.82 26.71 -48.42
C GLU A 55 -34.78 27.52 -49.72
N ARG A 56 -33.58 27.77 -50.26
CA ARG A 56 -33.42 28.51 -51.53
C ARG A 56 -33.89 27.72 -52.75
N THR A 57 -33.81 26.39 -52.71
CA THR A 57 -34.38 25.53 -53.76
C THR A 57 -35.90 25.63 -53.77
N ASP A 58 -36.54 25.72 -52.60
CA ASP A 58 -37.97 25.99 -52.49
C ASP A 58 -38.32 27.41 -52.96
N ASP A 59 -37.51 28.44 -52.64
CA ASP A 59 -37.71 29.79 -53.17
C ASP A 59 -37.58 29.85 -54.70
N THR A 60 -36.67 29.04 -55.27
CA THR A 60 -36.50 28.87 -56.72
C THR A 60 -37.75 28.24 -57.34
N ARG A 61 -38.32 27.21 -56.70
CA ARG A 61 -39.61 26.62 -57.10
C ARG A 61 -40.75 27.64 -57.05
N ARG A 62 -40.81 28.50 -56.04
CA ARG A 62 -41.81 29.58 -55.97
C ARG A 62 -41.61 30.64 -57.05
N ALA A 63 -40.36 30.96 -57.39
CA ALA A 63 -40.04 31.90 -58.46
C ALA A 63 -40.39 31.34 -59.85
N GLU A 64 -40.19 30.04 -60.05
CA GLU A 64 -40.64 29.31 -61.23
C GLU A 64 -42.16 29.39 -61.40
N ASP A 65 -42.92 29.07 -60.35
CA ASP A 65 -44.38 29.18 -60.40
C ASP A 65 -44.81 30.63 -60.72
N ALA A 66 -44.16 31.64 -60.14
CA ALA A 66 -44.45 33.04 -60.46
C ALA A 66 -44.14 33.42 -61.92
N LEU A 67 -43.05 32.89 -62.48
CA LEU A 67 -42.66 33.12 -63.88
C LEU A 67 -43.70 32.53 -64.84
N LEU A 68 -44.18 31.31 -64.57
CA LEU A 68 -45.23 30.64 -65.33
C LEU A 68 -46.57 31.40 -65.34
N PHE A 69 -46.90 32.14 -64.27
CA PHE A 69 -48.18 32.88 -64.21
C PHE A 69 -48.06 34.31 -64.77
N VAL A 70 -47.00 35.03 -64.42
CA VAL A 70 -46.88 36.48 -64.66
C VAL A 70 -46.08 36.80 -65.92
N HIS A 71 -45.18 35.90 -66.37
CA HIS A 71 -44.35 36.05 -67.57
C HIS A 71 -43.56 37.37 -67.63
N ASP A 72 -43.18 37.94 -66.48
CA ASP A 72 -42.51 39.23 -66.42
C ASP A 72 -40.99 39.11 -66.21
N GLN A 73 -40.27 40.13 -66.68
CA GLN A 73 -38.81 40.23 -66.53
C GLN A 73 -38.39 40.21 -65.06
N LYS A 74 -39.25 40.68 -64.14
CA LYS A 74 -38.97 40.72 -62.71
C LYS A 74 -38.95 39.32 -62.09
N SER A 75 -39.89 38.44 -62.45
CA SER A 75 -39.89 37.05 -61.99
C SER A 75 -38.70 36.27 -62.57
N ALA A 76 -38.36 36.50 -63.84
CA ALA A 76 -37.19 35.88 -64.47
C ALA A 76 -35.86 36.32 -63.83
N ALA A 77 -35.71 37.63 -63.55
CA ALA A 77 -34.55 38.15 -62.82
C ALA A 77 -34.46 37.58 -61.40
N ARG A 78 -35.61 37.38 -60.73
CA ARG A 78 -35.67 36.75 -59.41
C ARG A 78 -35.24 35.28 -59.47
N MET A 79 -35.72 34.52 -60.46
CA MET A 79 -35.35 33.13 -60.70
C MET A 79 -33.84 33.00 -60.95
N GLN A 80 -33.29 33.83 -61.85
CA GLN A 80 -31.86 33.82 -62.14
C GLN A 80 -31.01 34.17 -60.91
N SER A 81 -31.42 35.16 -60.12
CA SER A 81 -30.74 35.52 -58.87
C SER A 81 -30.74 34.39 -57.84
N GLN A 82 -31.80 33.58 -57.77
CA GLN A 82 -31.84 32.42 -56.88
C GLN A 82 -30.92 31.30 -57.36
N ILE A 83 -30.93 31.02 -58.67
CA ILE A 83 -30.03 30.04 -59.30
C ILE A 83 -28.57 30.43 -59.09
N ASP A 84 -28.19 31.69 -59.34
CA ASP A 84 -26.82 32.17 -59.15
C ASP A 84 -26.39 32.07 -57.69
N SER A 85 -27.30 32.29 -56.74
CA SER A 85 -27.00 32.13 -55.33
C SER A 85 -26.86 30.67 -54.91
N LEU A 86 -27.63 29.74 -55.49
CA LEU A 86 -27.47 28.29 -55.27
C LEU A 86 -26.12 27.79 -55.82
N VAL A 87 -25.68 28.31 -56.97
CA VAL A 87 -24.36 28.01 -57.53
C VAL A 87 -23.25 28.47 -56.57
N SER A 88 -23.31 29.71 -56.07
CA SER A 88 -22.34 30.22 -55.11
C SER A 88 -22.30 29.42 -53.79
N MET A 89 -23.44 28.91 -53.33
CA MET A 89 -23.50 28.06 -52.14
C MET A 89 -22.92 26.67 -52.37
N THR A 90 -22.94 26.18 -53.61
CA THR A 90 -22.34 24.88 -53.97
C THR A 90 -20.83 24.88 -53.72
N ASP A 91 -20.15 26.01 -53.97
CA ASP A 91 -18.72 26.17 -53.64
C ASP A 91 -18.42 26.12 -52.12
N SER A 92 -19.43 26.39 -51.29
CA SER A 92 -19.32 26.24 -49.84
C SER A 92 -19.47 24.79 -49.40
N LEU A 93 -20.16 23.94 -50.18
CA LEU A 93 -20.31 22.50 -49.90
C LEU A 93 -18.98 21.73 -50.08
N ASP A 94 -18.14 22.13 -51.03
CA ASP A 94 -16.80 21.55 -51.24
C ASP A 94 -15.92 21.65 -49.98
N ARG A 95 -16.08 22.71 -49.18
CA ARG A 95 -15.30 22.87 -47.93
C ARG A 95 -15.58 21.80 -46.87
N TYR A 96 -16.73 21.13 -46.97
CA TYR A 96 -17.19 20.14 -45.98
C TYR A 96 -16.99 18.68 -46.42
N ARG A 97 -16.19 18.43 -47.47
CA ARG A 97 -15.92 17.08 -48.02
C ARG A 97 -17.21 16.36 -48.43
N LEU A 98 -18.04 17.08 -49.19
CA LEU A 98 -19.25 16.57 -49.84
C LEU A 98 -19.04 16.50 -51.37
N ASP A 99 -17.80 16.25 -51.81
CA ASP A 99 -17.32 16.45 -53.19
C ASP A 99 -18.20 15.73 -54.26
N LEU A 100 -18.60 14.49 -54.00
CA LEU A 100 -19.49 13.71 -54.87
C LEU A 100 -20.91 14.31 -54.96
N SER A 101 -21.38 14.92 -53.86
CA SER A 101 -22.66 15.60 -53.80
C SER A 101 -22.60 17.00 -54.44
N ALA A 102 -21.54 17.76 -54.19
CA ALA A 102 -21.34 19.08 -54.77
C ALA A 102 -21.27 19.00 -56.30
N THR A 103 -20.61 17.98 -56.84
CA THR A 103 -20.56 17.74 -58.29
C THR A 103 -21.95 17.44 -58.87
N ALA A 104 -22.73 16.56 -58.23
CA ALA A 104 -24.09 16.23 -58.69
C ALA A 104 -25.06 17.42 -58.63
N ILE A 105 -24.94 18.23 -57.57
CA ILE A 105 -25.70 19.47 -57.38
C ILE A 105 -25.33 20.49 -58.46
N ARG A 106 -24.03 20.66 -58.75
CA ARG A 106 -23.53 21.58 -59.79
C ARG A 106 -24.09 21.23 -61.17
N THR A 107 -24.02 19.96 -61.55
CA THR A 107 -24.59 19.47 -62.81
C THR A 107 -26.10 19.75 -62.90
N SER A 108 -26.83 19.55 -61.81
CA SER A 108 -28.27 19.80 -61.76
C SER A 108 -28.61 21.30 -61.84
N LEU A 109 -27.79 22.15 -61.21
CA LEU A 109 -27.92 23.61 -61.28
C LEU A 109 -27.59 24.16 -62.66
N ASP A 110 -26.58 23.63 -63.35
CA ASP A 110 -26.25 24.04 -64.72
C ASP A 110 -27.38 23.69 -65.69
N ALA A 111 -28.00 22.51 -65.53
CA ALA A 111 -29.18 22.12 -66.29
C ALA A 111 -30.36 23.07 -66.01
N LEU A 112 -30.61 23.40 -64.74
CA LEU A 112 -31.66 24.35 -64.32
C LEU A 112 -31.43 25.74 -64.91
N ARG A 113 -30.20 26.25 -64.84
CA ARG A 113 -29.82 27.56 -65.40
C ARG A 113 -30.07 27.63 -66.90
N SER A 114 -29.72 26.57 -67.64
CA SER A 114 -29.95 26.50 -69.08
C SER A 114 -31.44 26.49 -69.43
N ALA A 115 -32.24 25.70 -68.70
CA ALA A 115 -33.68 25.56 -68.93
C ALA A 115 -34.45 26.85 -68.59
N ALA A 116 -34.17 27.47 -67.44
CA ALA A 116 -34.82 28.70 -67.01
C ALA A 116 -34.55 29.88 -67.97
N ARG A 117 -33.34 29.95 -68.53
CA ARG A 117 -33.01 30.95 -69.54
C ARG A 117 -33.80 30.75 -70.84
N GLU A 118 -33.83 29.52 -71.35
CA GLU A 118 -34.55 29.17 -72.56
C GLU A 118 -36.07 29.38 -72.41
N GLU A 119 -36.61 29.03 -71.25
CA GLU A 119 -38.01 29.27 -70.89
C GLU A 119 -38.37 30.76 -70.93
N TYR A 120 -37.55 31.60 -70.30
CA TYR A 120 -37.75 33.05 -70.33
C TYR A 120 -37.65 33.63 -71.75
N GLU A 121 -36.69 33.17 -72.56
CA GLU A 121 -36.54 33.60 -73.95
C GLU A 121 -37.78 33.25 -74.79
N GLN A 122 -38.38 32.06 -74.59
CA GLN A 122 -39.63 31.69 -75.27
C GLN A 122 -40.85 32.45 -74.71
N ALA A 123 -40.93 32.65 -73.40
CA ALA A 123 -42.00 33.39 -72.73
C ALA A 123 -42.02 34.87 -73.19
N SER A 124 -40.87 35.53 -73.20
CA SER A 124 -40.72 36.94 -73.64
C SER A 124 -40.94 37.13 -75.14
N ALA A 125 -40.73 36.09 -75.95
CA ALA A 125 -41.09 36.06 -77.37
C ALA A 125 -42.59 35.80 -77.63
N GLY A 126 -43.42 35.72 -76.59
CA GLY A 126 -44.87 35.49 -76.69
C GLY A 126 -45.28 34.04 -76.96
N ARG A 127 -44.36 33.07 -76.84
CA ARG A 127 -44.60 31.64 -77.09
C ARG A 127 -44.91 30.89 -75.80
N ALA A 128 -46.01 31.26 -75.13
CA ALA A 128 -46.39 30.72 -73.83
C ALA A 128 -46.48 29.19 -73.80
N THR A 129 -47.01 28.53 -74.84
CA THR A 129 -47.11 27.07 -74.91
C THR A 129 -45.75 26.37 -74.97
N VAL A 130 -44.75 26.99 -75.60
CA VAL A 130 -43.39 26.45 -75.67
C VAL A 130 -42.67 26.67 -74.34
N ALA A 131 -42.86 27.84 -73.71
CA ALA A 131 -42.35 28.12 -72.37
C ALA A 131 -42.91 27.14 -71.33
N GLU A 132 -44.23 26.90 -71.33
CA GLU A 132 -44.88 25.93 -70.44
C GLU A 132 -44.33 24.50 -70.66
N MET A 133 -44.08 24.11 -71.91
CA MET A 133 -43.47 22.81 -72.23
C MET A 133 -42.04 22.71 -71.67
N ILE A 134 -41.22 23.75 -71.81
CA ILE A 134 -39.86 23.82 -71.25
C ILE A 134 -39.91 23.74 -69.72
N SER A 135 -40.83 24.48 -69.08
CA SER A 135 -41.02 24.41 -67.63
C SER A 135 -41.35 22.98 -67.17
N GLN A 136 -42.35 22.35 -67.77
CA GLN A 136 -42.81 21.02 -67.38
C GLN A 136 -41.79 19.91 -67.67
N GLN A 137 -41.09 19.98 -68.81
CA GLN A 137 -40.18 18.91 -69.23
C GLN A 137 -38.73 19.11 -68.81
N ARG A 138 -38.30 20.33 -68.49
CA ARG A 138 -36.90 20.65 -68.20
C ARG A 138 -36.72 21.42 -66.89
N THR A 139 -37.39 22.55 -66.71
CA THR A 139 -37.14 23.43 -65.54
C THR A 139 -37.59 22.77 -64.23
N ARG A 140 -38.84 22.33 -64.14
CA ARG A 140 -39.36 21.61 -62.95
C ARG A 140 -38.61 20.31 -62.64
N PRO A 141 -38.32 19.44 -63.62
CA PRO A 141 -37.45 18.28 -63.40
C PRO A 141 -36.04 18.63 -62.93
N ALA A 142 -35.44 19.72 -63.43
CA ALA A 142 -34.13 20.17 -62.97
C ALA A 142 -34.15 20.66 -61.51
N ILE A 143 -35.20 21.40 -61.09
CA ILE A 143 -35.41 21.76 -59.67
C ILE A 143 -35.57 20.49 -58.82
N ALA A 144 -36.33 19.50 -59.29
CA ALA A 144 -36.50 18.23 -58.60
C ALA A 144 -35.19 17.41 -58.49
N ALA A 145 -34.33 17.46 -59.52
CA ALA A 145 -33.01 16.83 -59.51
C ALA A 145 -32.06 17.48 -58.48
N VAL A 146 -32.11 18.81 -58.35
CA VAL A 146 -31.39 19.54 -57.28
C VAL A 146 -31.89 19.10 -55.90
N ASP A 147 -33.20 19.07 -55.67
CA ASP A 147 -33.79 18.66 -54.38
C ASP A 147 -33.47 17.19 -54.03
N SER A 148 -33.55 16.28 -55.01
CA SER A 148 -33.15 14.88 -54.84
C SER A 148 -31.67 14.75 -54.47
N SER A 149 -30.79 15.50 -55.14
CA SER A 149 -29.35 15.48 -54.86
C SER A 149 -29.06 15.98 -53.45
N LEU A 150 -29.72 17.05 -53.01
CA LEU A 150 -29.65 17.56 -51.64
C LEU A 150 -30.16 16.56 -50.60
N GLY A 151 -31.25 15.84 -50.92
CA GLY A 151 -31.79 14.77 -50.09
C GLY A 151 -30.79 13.63 -49.87
N VAL A 152 -30.07 13.23 -50.92
CA VAL A 152 -28.98 12.24 -50.83
C VAL A 152 -27.84 12.77 -49.96
N SER A 153 -27.40 14.02 -50.17
CA SER A 153 -26.34 14.64 -49.36
C SER A 153 -26.70 14.75 -47.88
N ALA A 154 -27.94 15.17 -47.58
CA ALA A 154 -28.44 15.27 -46.22
C ALA A 154 -28.51 13.90 -45.53
N THR A 155 -28.93 12.87 -46.26
CA THR A 155 -28.96 11.49 -45.74
C THR A 155 -27.55 10.96 -45.50
N MET A 156 -26.61 11.21 -46.42
CA MET A 156 -25.21 10.83 -46.28
C MET A 156 -24.55 11.53 -45.09
N LEU A 157 -24.76 12.84 -44.93
CA LEU A 157 -24.26 13.60 -43.79
C LEU A 157 -24.84 13.07 -42.48
N ARG A 158 -26.17 12.89 -42.41
CA ARG A 158 -26.85 12.34 -41.23
C ARG A 158 -26.34 10.95 -40.85
N ASN A 159 -26.10 10.07 -41.83
CA ASN A 159 -25.55 8.74 -41.58
C ASN A 159 -24.09 8.82 -41.10
N ARG A 160 -23.26 9.67 -41.73
CA ARG A 160 -21.87 9.91 -41.32
C ARG A 160 -21.79 10.47 -39.89
N THR A 161 -22.63 11.45 -39.56
CA THR A 161 -22.72 12.02 -38.21
C THR A 161 -23.18 10.99 -37.19
N ARG A 162 -24.24 10.21 -37.49
CA ARG A 162 -24.70 9.12 -36.63
C ARG A 162 -23.62 8.09 -36.37
N GLN A 163 -22.90 7.69 -37.42
CA GLN A 163 -21.81 6.73 -37.32
C GLN A 163 -20.67 7.28 -36.45
N ARG A 164 -20.22 8.51 -36.68
CA ARG A 164 -19.19 9.13 -35.83
C ARG A 164 -19.60 9.28 -34.38
N VAL A 165 -20.85 9.66 -34.13
CA VAL A 165 -21.38 9.72 -32.75
C VAL A 165 -21.40 8.33 -32.13
N ALA A 166 -21.83 7.30 -32.87
CA ALA A 166 -21.81 5.91 -32.39
C ALA A 166 -20.37 5.45 -32.09
N ASP A 167 -19.43 5.66 -33.02
CA ASP A 167 -18.02 5.32 -32.85
C ASP A 167 -17.45 6.03 -31.61
N ALA A 168 -17.68 7.35 -31.48
CA ALA A 168 -17.26 8.13 -30.31
C ALA A 168 -17.87 7.60 -28.99
N THR A 169 -19.14 7.20 -28.98
CA THR A 169 -19.76 6.59 -27.78
C THR A 169 -19.14 5.24 -27.43
N THR A 170 -18.79 4.42 -28.42
CA THR A 170 -18.13 3.13 -28.15
C THR A 170 -16.68 3.29 -27.70
N GLU A 171 -15.95 4.24 -28.30
CA GLU A 171 -14.59 4.57 -27.90
C GLU A 171 -14.54 5.13 -26.47
N THR A 172 -15.49 5.99 -26.10
CA THR A 172 -15.59 6.53 -24.74
C THR A 172 -15.89 5.46 -23.70
N LEU A 173 -16.83 4.54 -23.97
CA LEU A 173 -17.12 3.42 -23.07
C LEU A 173 -15.91 2.49 -22.89
N ASN A 174 -15.16 2.21 -23.96
CA ASN A 174 -13.95 1.41 -23.88
C ASN A 174 -12.83 2.14 -23.11
N ALA A 175 -12.68 3.45 -23.32
CA ALA A 175 -11.74 4.27 -22.57
C ALA A 175 -12.09 4.31 -21.07
N GLU A 176 -13.37 4.45 -20.72
CA GLU A 176 -13.84 4.43 -19.33
C GLU A 176 -13.51 3.10 -18.65
N ARG A 177 -13.82 1.97 -19.32
CA ARG A 177 -13.47 0.62 -18.81
C ARG A 177 -11.97 0.44 -18.66
N PHE A 178 -11.18 0.93 -19.62
CA PHE A 178 -9.72 0.86 -19.56
C PHE A 178 -9.15 1.68 -18.40
N VAL A 179 -9.63 2.92 -18.21
CA VAL A 179 -9.27 3.77 -17.07
C VAL A 179 -9.67 3.10 -15.75
N ALA A 180 -10.90 2.61 -15.62
CA ALA A 180 -11.37 1.90 -14.43
C ALA A 180 -10.54 0.65 -14.12
N ALA A 181 -10.22 -0.17 -15.13
CA ALA A 181 -9.36 -1.34 -14.96
C ALA A 181 -7.94 -0.94 -14.54
N SER A 182 -7.37 0.10 -15.15
CA SER A 182 -6.04 0.62 -14.79
C SER A 182 -5.99 1.16 -13.36
N LEU A 183 -7.04 1.84 -12.90
CA LEU A 183 -7.19 2.32 -11.53
C LEU A 183 -7.32 1.17 -10.53
N LEU A 184 -8.09 0.13 -10.86
CA LEU A 184 -8.22 -1.06 -10.02
C LEU A 184 -6.88 -1.78 -9.87
N ILE A 185 -6.15 -1.98 -10.98
CA ILE A 185 -4.82 -2.58 -10.98
C ILE A 185 -3.86 -1.71 -10.15
N ALA A 186 -3.90 -0.39 -10.35
CA ALA A 186 -3.09 0.55 -9.58
C ALA A 186 -3.36 0.43 -8.07
N LEU A 187 -4.63 0.37 -7.66
CA LEU A 187 -5.02 0.19 -6.27
C LEU A 187 -4.51 -1.13 -5.68
N LEU A 188 -4.64 -2.24 -6.43
CA LEU A 188 -4.16 -3.55 -6.00
C LEU A 188 -2.65 -3.59 -5.84
N ILE A 189 -1.90 -2.98 -6.77
CA ILE A 189 -0.44 -2.88 -6.68
C ILE A 189 -0.03 -2.00 -5.50
N ALA A 190 -0.69 -0.84 -5.31
CA ALA A 190 -0.42 0.03 -4.17
C ALA A 190 -0.66 -0.69 -2.83
N LEU A 191 -1.75 -1.45 -2.72
CA LEU A 191 -2.05 -2.26 -1.54
C LEU A 191 -1.00 -3.35 -1.32
N ALA A 192 -0.59 -4.05 -2.38
CA ALA A 192 0.46 -5.07 -2.30
C ALA A 192 1.80 -4.48 -1.84
N ILE A 193 2.20 -3.33 -2.40
CA ILE A 193 3.40 -2.59 -1.99
C ILE A 193 3.28 -2.15 -0.53
N ALA A 194 2.15 -1.61 -0.10
CA ALA A 194 1.93 -1.18 1.27
C ALA A 194 2.05 -2.35 2.27
N ILE A 195 1.41 -3.49 1.99
CA ILE A 195 1.50 -4.70 2.82
C ILE A 195 2.93 -5.22 2.86
N TRP A 196 3.63 -5.23 1.71
CA TRP A 196 5.02 -5.63 1.64
C TRP A 196 5.92 -4.71 2.46
N LEU A 197 5.77 -3.39 2.33
CA LEU A 197 6.53 -2.39 3.08
C LEU A 197 6.31 -2.55 4.59
N LEU A 198 5.05 -2.67 5.00
CA LEU A 198 4.65 -2.85 6.39
C LEU A 198 5.31 -4.11 6.99
N ARG A 199 5.20 -5.25 6.31
CA ARG A 199 5.83 -6.49 6.77
C ARG A 199 7.36 -6.43 6.75
N SER A 200 7.95 -5.70 5.82
CA SER A 200 9.41 -5.59 5.68
C SER A 200 10.09 -4.76 6.76
N ILE A 201 9.33 -3.90 7.47
CA ILE A 201 9.82 -2.99 8.51
C ILE A 201 9.28 -3.39 9.88
N SER A 202 7.97 -3.59 10.01
CA SER A 202 7.31 -3.83 11.29
C SER A 202 7.77 -5.13 11.95
N ARG A 203 7.92 -6.21 11.17
CA ARG A 203 8.36 -7.50 11.72
C ARG A 203 9.77 -7.44 12.31
N PRO A 204 10.82 -6.94 11.62
CA PRO A 204 12.14 -6.79 12.22
C PRO A 204 12.20 -5.91 13.46
N VAL A 205 11.44 -4.81 13.49
CA VAL A 205 11.38 -3.90 14.63
C VAL A 205 10.78 -4.61 15.85
N HIS A 206 9.68 -5.33 15.67
CA HIS A 206 9.03 -6.03 16.78
C HIS A 206 9.86 -7.21 17.31
N GLU A 207 10.61 -7.90 16.46
CA GLU A 207 11.57 -8.92 16.91
C GLU A 207 12.69 -8.31 17.75
N LEU A 208 13.26 -7.17 17.33
CA LEU A 208 14.27 -6.45 18.11
C LEU A 208 13.72 -5.96 19.45
N GLU A 209 12.49 -5.43 19.46
CA GLU A 209 11.78 -5.01 20.67
C GLU A 209 11.62 -6.17 21.65
N ARG A 210 11.12 -7.32 21.18
CA ARG A 210 10.98 -8.53 22.01
C ARG A 210 12.31 -9.00 22.58
N GLY A 211 13.36 -9.03 21.76
CA GLY A 211 14.70 -9.40 22.24
C GLY A 211 15.23 -8.42 23.29
N MET A 212 15.05 -7.12 23.07
CA MET A 212 15.45 -6.10 24.06
C MET A 212 14.68 -6.25 25.37
N HIS A 213 13.39 -6.60 25.30
CA HIS A 213 12.60 -6.87 26.50
C HIS A 213 13.07 -8.13 27.23
N ALA A 214 13.40 -9.20 26.49
CA ALA A 214 13.97 -10.42 27.06
C ALA A 214 15.30 -10.14 27.80
N ILE A 215 16.19 -9.32 27.22
CA ILE A 215 17.43 -8.89 27.92
C ILE A 215 17.09 -8.10 29.18
N ALA A 216 16.11 -7.19 29.13
CA ALA A 216 15.69 -6.41 30.30
C ALA A 216 15.12 -7.28 31.43
N GLU A 217 14.51 -8.42 31.10
CA GLU A 217 14.02 -9.42 32.04
C GLU A 217 15.12 -10.39 32.54
N GLY A 218 16.35 -10.25 32.04
CA GLY A 218 17.49 -11.08 32.42
C GLY A 218 17.73 -12.33 31.55
N ASP A 219 16.92 -12.55 30.51
CA ASP A 219 17.16 -13.61 29.53
C ASP A 219 18.21 -13.15 28.50
N LEU A 220 19.48 -13.40 28.83
CA LEU A 220 20.63 -13.13 27.97
C LEU A 220 20.84 -14.21 26.89
N SER A 221 20.02 -15.27 26.88
CA SER A 221 20.10 -16.38 25.93
C SER A 221 19.19 -16.19 24.71
N HIS A 222 18.30 -15.19 24.75
CA HIS A 222 17.35 -14.93 23.68
C HIS A 222 18.02 -14.62 22.33
N GLN A 223 17.73 -15.44 21.32
CA GLN A 223 18.25 -15.30 19.96
C GLN A 223 17.20 -14.66 19.05
N LEU A 224 17.59 -13.58 18.38
CA LEU A 224 16.74 -12.93 17.38
C LEU A 224 16.53 -13.82 16.16
N SER A 225 15.29 -13.95 15.71
CA SER A 225 14.92 -14.61 14.45
C SER A 225 15.14 -13.69 13.23
N LEU A 226 16.26 -12.97 13.20
CA LEU A 226 16.60 -12.02 12.14
C LEU A 226 17.81 -12.50 11.32
N PRO A 227 17.82 -12.27 9.99
CA PRO A 227 18.96 -12.58 9.17
C PRO A 227 20.18 -11.79 9.65
N LYS A 228 21.29 -12.51 9.91
CA LYS A 228 22.60 -11.93 10.24
C LYS A 228 23.30 -11.41 8.98
N ASN A 229 22.65 -10.48 8.26
CA ASN A 229 23.21 -9.86 7.06
C ASN A 229 23.65 -8.42 7.36
N GLU A 230 24.94 -8.22 7.59
CA GLU A 230 25.57 -6.93 7.91
C GLU A 230 25.45 -5.88 6.79
N GLU A 231 25.14 -6.29 5.56
CA GLU A 231 24.86 -5.36 4.47
C GLU A 231 23.54 -4.60 4.68
N THR A 232 22.66 -5.11 5.56
CA THR A 232 21.37 -4.50 5.87
C THR A 232 21.38 -3.78 7.21
N GLU A 233 20.62 -2.70 7.34
CA GLU A 233 20.49 -1.93 8.58
C GLU A 233 19.99 -2.81 9.74
N PHE A 234 18.97 -3.65 9.49
CA PHE A 234 18.43 -4.57 10.51
C PHE A 234 19.40 -5.68 10.88
N GLY A 235 20.19 -6.20 9.93
CA GLY A 235 21.21 -7.19 10.25
C GLY A 235 22.36 -6.62 11.06
N ARG A 236 22.78 -5.36 10.81
CA ARG A 236 23.73 -4.66 11.70
C ARG A 236 23.16 -4.46 13.11
N LEU A 237 21.89 -4.04 13.22
CA LEU A 237 21.23 -3.91 14.52
C LEU A 237 21.16 -5.26 15.26
N ALA A 238 20.85 -6.36 14.56
CA ALA A 238 20.84 -7.70 15.14
C ALA A 238 22.25 -8.16 15.57
N ALA A 239 23.30 -7.81 14.82
CA ALA A 239 24.69 -8.08 15.19
C ALA A 239 25.12 -7.28 16.44
N SER A 240 24.73 -6.00 16.51
CA SER A 240 24.95 -5.15 17.69
C SER A 240 24.22 -5.69 18.92
N TYR A 241 22.95 -6.10 18.77
CA TYR A 241 22.17 -6.79 19.81
C TYR A 241 22.92 -8.01 20.34
N GLN A 242 23.38 -8.89 19.45
CA GLN A 242 24.04 -10.14 19.85
C GLN A 242 25.36 -9.88 20.58
N THR A 243 26.09 -8.85 20.16
CA THR A 243 27.34 -8.43 20.81
C THR A 243 27.06 -7.92 22.22
N MET A 244 26.03 -7.08 22.39
CA MET A 244 25.60 -6.55 23.68
C MET A 244 25.17 -7.69 24.63
N ALA A 245 24.30 -8.59 24.16
CA ALA A 245 23.83 -9.73 24.95
C ALA A 245 24.99 -10.61 25.44
N ARG A 246 25.97 -10.88 24.57
CA ARG A 246 27.16 -11.68 24.91
C ARG A 246 28.05 -10.98 25.93
N GLN A 247 28.29 -9.68 25.77
CA GLN A 247 29.09 -8.91 26.71
C GLN A 247 28.44 -8.84 28.09
N LEU A 248 27.12 -8.68 28.15
CA LEU A 248 26.37 -8.67 29.39
C LEU A 248 26.41 -10.05 30.08
N ALA A 249 26.28 -11.14 29.30
CA ALA A 249 26.39 -12.50 29.83
C ALA A 249 27.78 -12.80 30.39
N GLU A 250 28.85 -12.34 29.72
CA GLU A 250 30.21 -12.51 30.22
C GLU A 250 30.45 -11.67 31.48
N LEU A 251 29.90 -10.45 31.55
CA LEU A 251 29.99 -9.61 32.75
C LEU A 251 29.31 -10.26 33.96
N GLU A 252 28.12 -10.82 33.78
CA GLU A 252 27.43 -11.59 34.84
C GLU A 252 28.24 -12.81 35.28
N ARG A 253 28.84 -13.54 34.34
CA ARG A 253 29.72 -14.68 34.63
C ARG A 253 30.94 -14.28 35.46
N LEU A 254 31.62 -13.21 35.06
CA LEU A 254 32.80 -12.69 35.77
C LEU A 254 32.45 -12.16 37.15
N ARG A 255 31.29 -11.48 37.29
CA ARG A 255 30.78 -11.02 38.59
C ARG A 255 30.56 -12.21 39.54
N ALA A 256 29.95 -13.28 39.05
CA ALA A 256 29.73 -14.51 39.83
C ALA A 256 31.05 -15.19 40.25
N GLU A 257 31.99 -15.30 39.32
CA GLU A 257 33.31 -15.89 39.56
C GLU A 257 34.07 -15.09 40.63
N PHE A 258 34.06 -13.76 40.52
CA PHE A 258 34.69 -12.85 41.49
C PHE A 258 34.13 -13.02 42.91
N VAL A 259 32.79 -13.07 43.06
CA VAL A 259 32.17 -13.27 44.38
C VAL A 259 32.51 -14.64 44.97
N GLY A 260 32.57 -15.67 44.12
CA GLY A 260 33.00 -17.02 44.51
C GLY A 260 34.41 -17.04 45.09
N VAL A 261 35.37 -16.48 44.35
CA VAL A 261 36.79 -16.39 44.78
C VAL A 261 36.92 -15.57 46.05
N ALA A 262 36.32 -14.36 46.09
CA ALA A 262 36.40 -13.49 47.26
C ALA A 262 35.88 -14.17 48.53
N SER A 263 34.82 -14.96 48.42
CA SER A 263 34.25 -15.67 49.57
C SER A 263 35.16 -16.78 50.10
N HIS A 264 35.83 -17.52 49.22
CA HIS A 264 36.81 -18.53 49.61
C HIS A 264 38.02 -17.91 50.31
N GLU A 265 38.55 -16.83 49.74
CA GLU A 265 39.70 -16.10 50.28
C GLU A 265 39.39 -15.40 51.61
N LEU A 266 38.14 -15.02 51.87
CA LEU A 266 37.72 -14.46 53.17
C LEU A 266 37.45 -15.54 54.23
N LYS A 267 36.93 -16.72 53.84
CA LYS A 267 36.60 -17.80 54.79
C LYS A 267 37.84 -18.34 55.51
N THR A 268 38.94 -18.51 54.78
CA THR A 268 40.20 -19.05 55.31
C THR A 268 40.76 -18.23 56.48
N PRO A 269 41.03 -16.91 56.34
CA PRO A 269 41.56 -16.10 57.44
C PRO A 269 40.57 -15.97 58.60
N ILE A 270 39.26 -15.93 58.35
CA ILE A 270 38.25 -15.90 59.42
C ILE A 270 38.28 -17.20 60.23
N ASN A 271 38.36 -18.36 59.58
CA ASN A 271 38.46 -19.65 60.26
C ASN A 271 39.75 -19.76 61.09
N VAL A 272 40.86 -19.20 60.61
CA VAL A 272 42.10 -19.10 61.38
C VAL A 272 41.89 -18.26 62.64
N ILE A 273 41.22 -17.10 62.53
CA ILE A 273 40.89 -16.25 63.69
C ILE A 273 40.00 -17.02 64.69
N ILE A 274 38.97 -17.71 64.22
CA ILE A 274 38.08 -18.51 65.08
C ILE A 274 38.87 -19.61 65.79
N GLY A 275 39.71 -20.35 65.08
CA GLY A 275 40.53 -21.41 65.68
C GLY A 275 41.47 -20.88 66.78
N TYR A 276 42.13 -19.73 66.56
CA TYR A 276 42.94 -19.11 67.63
C TYR A 276 42.10 -18.64 68.82
N LEU A 277 40.88 -18.14 68.59
CA LEU A 277 39.97 -17.75 69.67
C LEU A 277 39.51 -18.97 70.49
N GLU A 278 39.23 -20.10 69.83
CA GLU A 278 38.87 -21.37 70.48
C GLU A 278 40.04 -21.89 71.33
N LEU A 279 41.26 -21.92 70.78
CA LEU A 279 42.46 -22.33 71.52
C LEU A 279 42.76 -21.44 72.74
N LEU A 280 42.51 -20.13 72.62
CA LEU A 280 42.59 -19.21 73.76
C LEU A 280 41.52 -19.57 74.81
N GLN A 281 40.26 -19.76 74.40
CA GLN A 281 39.16 -20.10 75.30
C GLN A 281 39.33 -21.46 76.00
N GLU A 282 39.99 -22.42 75.37
CA GLU A 282 40.36 -23.72 75.94
C GLU A 282 41.53 -23.66 76.93
N GLY A 283 42.18 -22.50 77.09
CA GLY A 283 43.28 -22.30 78.03
C GLY A 283 44.62 -22.88 77.57
N ILE A 284 44.76 -23.25 76.29
CA ILE A 284 45.99 -23.81 75.71
C ILE A 284 47.18 -22.84 75.84
N TYR A 285 46.90 -21.53 75.82
CA TYR A 285 47.90 -20.47 75.96
C TYR A 285 47.99 -19.87 77.38
N GLY A 286 47.35 -20.50 78.37
CA GLY A 286 47.35 -20.07 79.77
C GLY A 286 45.98 -19.64 80.30
N GLU A 287 45.90 -19.39 81.61
CA GLU A 287 44.66 -18.95 82.26
C GLU A 287 44.25 -17.54 81.82
N ILE A 288 42.97 -17.40 81.48
CA ILE A 288 42.39 -16.14 81.01
C ILE A 288 41.65 -15.44 82.15
N PRO A 289 42.04 -14.21 82.53
CA PRO A 289 41.31 -13.41 83.51
C PRO A 289 39.84 -13.21 83.13
N PRO A 290 38.91 -13.10 84.10
CA PRO A 290 37.46 -13.04 83.82
C PRO A 290 37.05 -11.96 82.83
N LYS A 291 37.65 -10.76 82.90
CA LYS A 291 37.39 -9.66 81.96
C LYS A 291 37.86 -9.94 80.54
N GLN A 292 38.96 -10.68 80.37
CA GLN A 292 39.45 -11.06 79.04
C GLN A 292 38.58 -12.14 78.41
N LYS A 293 38.01 -13.05 79.21
CA LYS A 293 37.08 -14.07 78.74
C LYS A 293 35.83 -13.47 78.10
N GLU A 294 35.23 -12.45 78.73
CA GLU A 294 34.06 -11.74 78.20
C GLU A 294 34.35 -11.03 76.86
N VAL A 295 35.55 -10.45 76.73
CA VAL A 295 36.01 -9.84 75.47
C VAL A 295 36.21 -10.90 74.38
N LEU A 296 36.86 -12.03 74.69
CA LEU A 296 37.07 -13.12 73.74
C LEU A 296 35.77 -13.75 73.26
N GLU A 297 34.79 -13.95 74.15
CA GLU A 297 33.44 -14.40 73.79
C GLU A 297 32.77 -13.41 72.83
N THR A 298 32.94 -12.11 73.06
CA THR A 298 32.43 -11.07 72.15
C THR A 298 33.10 -11.13 70.78
N ILE A 299 34.43 -11.24 70.72
CA ILE A 299 35.17 -11.33 69.45
C ILE A 299 34.79 -12.61 68.70
N ASN A 300 34.68 -13.75 69.39
CA ASN A 300 34.28 -15.01 68.78
C ASN A 300 32.85 -14.93 68.21
N LYS A 301 31.92 -14.28 68.93
CA LYS A 301 30.56 -14.02 68.43
C LYS A 301 30.57 -13.15 67.16
N GLN A 302 31.44 -12.14 67.08
CA GLN A 302 31.57 -11.28 65.90
C GLN A 302 32.21 -12.02 64.71
N ALA A 303 33.26 -12.81 64.94
CA ALA A 303 33.88 -13.63 63.90
C ALA A 303 32.88 -14.62 63.29
N ASN A 304 32.09 -15.31 64.13
CA ASN A 304 31.01 -16.19 63.68
C ASN A 304 29.90 -15.44 62.92
N THR A 305 29.62 -14.19 63.30
CA THR A 305 28.65 -13.34 62.57
C THR A 305 29.18 -12.98 61.18
N LEU A 306 30.46 -12.64 61.06
CA LEU A 306 31.11 -12.34 59.79
C LEU A 306 31.11 -13.56 58.85
N THR A 307 31.44 -14.75 59.37
CA THR A 307 31.36 -16.01 58.60
C THR A 307 29.96 -16.23 58.03
N ARG A 308 28.92 -16.00 58.84
CA ARG A 308 27.52 -16.14 58.41
C ARG A 308 27.14 -15.12 57.35
N LEU A 309 27.63 -13.89 57.45
CA LEU A 309 27.38 -12.83 56.48
C LEU A 309 28.04 -13.13 55.13
N VAL A 310 29.31 -13.54 55.14
CA VAL A 310 30.05 -13.95 53.93
C VAL A 310 29.35 -15.13 53.27
N LYS A 311 28.93 -16.13 54.06
CA LYS A 311 28.17 -17.29 53.54
C LYS A 311 26.88 -16.84 52.85
N ARG A 312 26.07 -15.99 53.49
CA ARG A 312 24.81 -15.49 52.90
C ARG A 312 25.03 -14.70 51.61
N LEU A 313 26.06 -13.85 51.56
CA LEU A 313 26.38 -13.08 50.36
C LEU A 313 26.80 -13.99 49.20
N LEU A 314 27.59 -15.03 49.48
CA LEU A 314 27.95 -16.05 48.50
C LEU A 314 26.73 -16.84 48.01
N ASP A 315 25.87 -17.27 48.92
CA ASP A 315 24.67 -18.05 48.59
C ASP A 315 23.74 -17.24 47.66
N ILE A 316 23.58 -15.94 47.91
CA ILE A 316 22.83 -15.01 47.04
C ILE A 316 23.50 -14.88 45.67
N SER A 317 24.80 -14.61 45.63
CA SER A 317 25.49 -14.43 44.34
C SER A 317 25.51 -15.70 43.50
N ARG A 318 25.65 -16.87 44.12
CA ARG A 318 25.58 -18.16 43.43
C ARG A 318 24.18 -18.47 42.93
N PHE A 319 23.15 -18.02 43.65
CA PHE A 319 21.76 -18.12 43.22
C PHE A 319 21.48 -17.24 41.98
N GLU A 320 21.92 -15.98 42.00
CA GLU A 320 21.80 -15.07 40.85
C GLU A 320 22.54 -15.61 39.62
N ALA A 321 23.79 -16.09 39.80
CA ALA A 321 24.63 -16.59 38.71
C ALA A 321 24.13 -17.88 38.05
N SER A 322 23.46 -18.75 38.81
CA SER A 322 22.88 -20.00 38.30
C SER A 322 21.46 -19.82 37.74
N GLY A 323 20.94 -18.59 37.75
CA GLY A 323 19.57 -18.27 37.35
C GLY A 323 18.52 -18.94 38.22
N GLY A 324 18.85 -19.26 39.47
CA GLY A 324 17.96 -20.00 40.37
C GLY A 324 17.60 -21.42 39.88
N LYS A 325 18.40 -22.04 39.01
CA LYS A 325 18.17 -23.43 38.58
C LYS A 325 18.23 -24.35 39.80
N LEU A 326 17.08 -24.90 40.16
CA LEU A 326 16.92 -25.95 41.16
C LEU A 326 17.44 -27.25 40.56
N ASP A 327 18.35 -27.94 41.27
CA ASP A 327 18.75 -29.28 40.88
C ASP A 327 17.75 -30.29 41.46
N VAL A 328 16.60 -30.36 40.79
CA VAL A 328 15.47 -31.19 41.22
C VAL A 328 15.79 -32.65 40.92
N ARG A 329 16.11 -33.41 41.97
CA ARG A 329 16.34 -34.86 41.90
C ARG A 329 15.29 -35.63 42.68
N GLN A 330 15.07 -36.88 42.27
CA GLN A 330 14.21 -37.79 43.00
C GLN A 330 14.91 -38.20 44.30
N VAL A 331 14.22 -38.00 45.43
CA VAL A 331 14.75 -38.32 46.76
C VAL A 331 13.76 -39.14 47.55
N ASP A 332 14.31 -40.12 48.28
CA ASP A 332 13.59 -40.99 49.19
C ASP A 332 13.31 -40.26 50.51
N LEU A 333 12.03 -40.01 50.80
CA LEU A 333 11.60 -39.28 51.99
C LEU A 333 11.90 -40.04 53.28
N ARG A 334 11.83 -41.38 53.28
CA ARG A 334 12.11 -42.17 54.50
C ARG A 334 13.57 -42.02 54.89
N ARG A 335 14.46 -42.15 53.90
CA ARG A 335 15.90 -41.98 54.10
C ARG A 335 16.26 -40.57 54.57
N PHE A 336 15.60 -39.56 54.00
CA PHE A 336 15.77 -38.17 54.39
C PHE A 336 15.38 -37.93 55.86
N PHE A 337 14.20 -38.36 56.29
CA PHE A 337 13.75 -38.20 57.68
C PHE A 337 14.66 -38.94 58.68
N THR A 338 15.09 -40.17 58.37
CA THR A 338 16.07 -40.89 59.22
C THR A 338 17.40 -40.13 59.34
N THR A 339 17.85 -39.51 58.25
CA THR A 339 19.10 -38.74 58.23
C THR A 339 18.97 -37.46 59.06
N LEU A 340 17.85 -36.75 58.97
CA LEU A 340 17.55 -35.59 59.82
C LEU A 340 17.50 -35.97 61.30
N GLU A 341 16.76 -37.02 61.65
CA GLU A 341 16.64 -37.47 63.04
C GLU A 341 18.00 -37.84 63.63
N SER A 342 18.82 -38.59 62.88
CA SER A 342 20.17 -38.94 63.33
C SER A 342 21.10 -37.72 63.48
N SER A 343 21.05 -36.77 62.54
CA SER A 343 21.93 -35.58 62.54
C SER A 343 21.66 -34.63 63.72
N PHE A 344 20.39 -34.49 64.11
CA PHE A 344 19.99 -33.62 65.21
C PHE A 344 19.92 -34.34 66.57
N SER A 345 19.82 -35.68 66.60
CA SER A 345 19.76 -36.46 67.85
C SER A 345 20.96 -36.22 68.77
N VAL A 346 22.17 -36.11 68.20
CA VAL A 346 23.41 -35.89 68.95
C VAL A 346 23.42 -34.50 69.58
N LEU A 347 23.04 -33.47 68.82
CA LEU A 347 22.97 -32.10 69.29
C LEU A 347 21.87 -31.90 70.33
N ALA A 348 20.72 -32.56 70.14
CA ALA A 348 19.59 -32.53 71.06
C ALA A 348 19.95 -33.20 72.39
N SER A 349 20.64 -34.35 72.36
CA SER A 349 21.13 -35.05 73.55
C SER A 349 22.16 -34.22 74.34
N GLN A 350 23.06 -33.51 73.65
CA GLN A 350 24.02 -32.59 74.30
C GLN A 350 23.36 -31.40 75.00
N ARG A 351 22.12 -31.06 74.61
CA ARG A 351 21.36 -29.91 75.14
C ARG A 351 20.17 -30.34 76.00
N ASP A 352 20.01 -31.63 76.26
CA ASP A 352 18.90 -32.23 77.02
C ASP A 352 17.52 -31.89 76.42
N ILE A 353 17.43 -31.86 75.09
CA ILE A 353 16.21 -31.54 74.32
C ILE A 353 15.66 -32.84 73.72
N THR A 354 14.35 -33.09 73.88
CA THR A 354 13.65 -34.14 73.14
C THR A 354 13.39 -33.70 71.71
N PHE A 355 13.94 -34.42 70.73
CA PHE A 355 13.71 -34.18 69.30
C PHE A 355 12.99 -35.38 68.71
N SER A 356 11.83 -35.16 68.09
CA SER A 356 11.06 -36.19 67.38
C SER A 356 10.64 -35.67 66.00
N VAL A 357 10.57 -36.57 65.03
CA VAL A 357 10.14 -36.27 63.66
C VAL A 357 8.81 -36.97 63.39
N ASP A 358 7.72 -36.20 63.46
CA ASP A 358 6.38 -36.71 63.16
C ASP A 358 5.99 -36.43 61.71
N HIS A 359 5.42 -37.44 61.04
CA HIS A 359 4.91 -37.32 59.66
C HIS A 359 3.55 -38.01 59.53
N HIS A 360 2.71 -37.50 58.63
CA HIS A 360 1.37 -38.03 58.40
C HIS A 360 1.37 -39.05 57.25
N GLU A 361 0.70 -40.19 57.45
CA GLU A 361 0.45 -41.17 56.38
C GLU A 361 -0.81 -40.80 55.57
N PRO A 362 -0.82 -41.01 54.24
CA PRO A 362 0.21 -41.69 53.45
C PRO A 362 1.33 -40.74 52.99
N LEU A 363 2.58 -41.13 53.30
CA LEU A 363 3.76 -40.43 52.85
C LEU A 363 4.22 -40.98 51.48
N PRO A 364 4.40 -40.15 50.44
CA PRO A 364 4.96 -40.62 49.18
C PRO A 364 6.39 -41.17 49.40
N ALA A 365 6.71 -42.29 48.77
CA ALA A 365 8.03 -42.90 48.93
C ALA A 365 9.17 -42.03 48.37
N THR A 366 8.88 -41.26 47.32
CA THR A 366 9.85 -40.34 46.71
C THR A 366 9.21 -39.00 46.34
N VAL A 367 10.00 -37.93 46.38
CA VAL A 367 9.63 -36.59 45.90
C VAL A 367 10.72 -36.03 44.99
N HIS A 368 10.35 -35.09 44.13
CA HIS A 368 11.27 -34.35 43.27
C HIS A 368 11.56 -33.00 43.94
N TRP A 369 12.79 -32.83 44.45
CA TRP A 369 13.19 -31.61 45.15
C TRP A 369 14.70 -31.35 45.06
N ASP A 370 15.14 -30.18 45.51
CA ASP A 370 16.56 -29.82 45.63
C ASP A 370 16.98 -29.98 47.11
N GLU A 371 17.64 -31.10 47.44
CA GLU A 371 18.02 -31.48 48.81
C GLU A 371 18.95 -30.45 49.48
N ASP A 372 19.78 -29.76 48.69
CA ASP A 372 20.77 -28.79 49.20
C ASP A 372 20.17 -27.42 49.51
N ARG A 373 18.91 -27.18 49.10
CA ARG A 373 18.22 -25.88 49.28
C ARG A 373 17.05 -25.90 50.24
N ILE A 374 16.51 -27.08 50.56
CA ILE A 374 15.43 -27.26 51.55
C ILE A 374 15.97 -27.45 52.98
N ASN A 375 17.18 -28.01 53.12
CA ASN A 375 17.92 -28.11 54.39
C ASN A 375 18.62 -26.79 54.76
#